data_AF-A0A1G7XB38-F1
#
_entry.id   AF-A0A1G7XB38-F1
#
_cell.length_a   1.000
_cell.length_b   1.000
_cell.length_c   1.000
_cell.angle_alpha   90.00
_cell.angle_beta   90.00
_cell.angle_gamma   90.00
#
_symmetry.space_group_name_H-M   'P 1'
#
loop_
_entity.id
_entity.type
_entity.pdbx_description
1 polymer ?
#
loop_
_entity_poly.entity_id
_entity_poly.type
_entity_poly.pdbx_seq_one_letter_code
_entity_poly.pdbx_strand_id
1 'polypeptide(L)'
;MILTTNTTIAIQCSQCGELEFHALSLFAFSRQGRKNLHCGCGRQLMSVTSRNRRQFNVAYACAYCGETHYLKLNHHAIWGKEALPLTCPDVGASVGYIGSKQKVTQACREREKSLGELALELGYEEEFENPEVMLWVLDYLRSLARQGDLGCACGNHQLTFELLPDRVELYCECCEAVGIIYADSSDNVRQIEGIKSVYLEENKTWLINSPLRGQHVSRSMEEEKKWR
;
A
#
# COMPACT_ATOMS: atom_id res chain seq x y z
N MET A 1 22.65 11.62 -30.84
CA MET A 1 21.54 10.85 -30.21
C MET A 1 22.15 10.01 -29.09
N ILE A 2 21.87 10.34 -27.83
CA ILE A 2 22.37 9.57 -26.68
C ILE A 2 21.40 8.42 -26.45
N LEU A 3 21.85 7.18 -26.60
CA LEU A 3 21.06 6.00 -26.28
C LEU A 3 21.17 5.70 -24.79
N THR A 4 20.04 5.69 -24.09
CA THR A 4 19.98 5.26 -22.70
C THR A 4 20.30 3.77 -22.65
N THR A 5 21.42 3.42 -22.03
CA THR A 5 21.90 2.03 -21.94
C THR A 5 21.76 1.45 -20.53
N ASN A 6 21.37 2.26 -19.55
CA ASN A 6 21.18 1.82 -18.18
C ASN A 6 19.70 1.93 -17.80
N THR A 7 19.21 0.90 -17.13
CA THR A 7 17.87 0.86 -16.52
C THR A 7 18.02 0.40 -15.08
N THR A 8 16.98 0.62 -14.28
CA THR A 8 16.87 0.17 -12.91
C THR A 8 15.75 -0.85 -12.82
N ILE A 9 15.96 -1.88 -12.02
CA ILE A 9 14.96 -2.90 -11.71
C ILE A 9 14.76 -2.84 -10.21
N ALA A 10 13.52 -2.63 -9.79
CA ALA A 10 13.11 -2.82 -8.40
C ALA A 10 12.23 -4.07 -8.34
N ILE A 11 12.51 -5.00 -7.44
CA ILE A 11 11.70 -6.22 -7.30
C ILE A 11 11.70 -6.72 -5.87
N GLN A 12 10.52 -7.11 -5.40
CA GLN A 12 10.34 -7.65 -4.06
C GLN A 12 10.78 -9.12 -4.02
N CYS A 13 11.59 -9.47 -3.01
CA CYS A 13 12.09 -10.82 -2.86
C CYS A 13 10.99 -11.77 -2.34
N SER A 14 10.79 -12.89 -3.03
CA SER A 14 9.85 -13.94 -2.61
C SER A 14 10.30 -14.72 -1.37
N GLN A 15 11.55 -14.57 -0.93
CA GLN A 15 12.08 -15.29 0.22
C GLN A 15 12.16 -14.41 1.48
N CYS A 16 12.73 -13.21 1.39
CA CYS A 16 12.90 -12.33 2.56
C CYS A 16 11.96 -11.12 2.56
N GLY A 17 11.18 -10.90 1.49
CA GLY A 17 10.23 -9.78 1.39
C GLY A 17 10.86 -8.42 1.08
N GLU A 18 12.19 -8.29 1.14
CA GLU A 18 12.92 -7.03 0.88
C GLU A 18 12.74 -6.55 -0.56
N LEU A 19 12.62 -5.22 -0.75
CA LEU A 19 12.57 -4.60 -2.07
C LEU A 19 14.00 -4.25 -2.54
N GLU A 20 14.47 -4.96 -3.56
CA GLU A 20 15.85 -4.84 -4.06
C GLU A 20 15.94 -3.98 -5.33
N PHE A 21 16.93 -3.09 -5.38
CA PHE A 21 17.21 -2.23 -6.54
C PHE A 21 18.48 -2.67 -7.27
N HIS A 22 18.35 -2.99 -8.55
CA HIS A 22 19.47 -3.41 -9.39
C HIS A 22 19.61 -2.53 -10.63
N ALA A 23 20.85 -2.12 -10.92
CA ALA A 23 21.18 -1.51 -12.20
C ALA A 23 21.37 -2.59 -13.27
N LEU A 24 20.72 -2.41 -14.42
CA LEU A 24 20.89 -3.26 -15.60
C LEU A 24 21.37 -2.41 -16.78
N SER A 25 22.56 -2.76 -17.29
CA SER A 25 23.10 -2.14 -18.48
C SER A 25 22.88 -3.01 -19.72
N LEU A 26 22.55 -2.39 -20.86
CA LEU A 26 22.44 -3.04 -22.16
C LEU A 26 23.73 -3.78 -22.54
N PHE A 27 24.89 -3.27 -22.08
CA PHE A 27 26.19 -3.89 -22.32
C PHE A 27 26.39 -5.22 -21.61
N ALA A 28 25.59 -5.53 -20.58
CA ALA A 28 25.63 -6.83 -19.89
C ALA A 28 25.32 -8.01 -20.82
N PHE A 29 24.61 -7.75 -21.93
CA PHE A 29 24.21 -8.77 -22.91
C PHE A 29 25.18 -8.91 -24.08
N SER A 30 26.36 -8.26 -24.02
CA SER A 30 27.32 -8.30 -25.11
C SER A 30 28.04 -9.64 -25.26
N ARG A 31 28.25 -10.37 -24.15
CA ARG A 31 29.14 -11.54 -24.09
C ARG A 31 28.43 -12.85 -23.75
N GLN A 32 27.62 -12.86 -22.68
CA GLN A 32 26.92 -14.06 -22.21
C GLN A 32 25.43 -14.10 -22.62
N GLY A 33 24.88 -12.98 -23.11
CA GLY A 33 23.46 -12.88 -23.48
C GLY A 33 22.49 -13.14 -22.33
N ARG A 34 22.96 -13.20 -21.08
CA ARG A 34 22.17 -13.46 -19.87
C ARG A 34 22.69 -12.61 -18.72
N LYS A 35 21.79 -12.10 -17.90
CA LYS A 35 22.09 -11.46 -16.62
C LYS A 35 21.12 -12.00 -15.57
N ASN A 36 21.66 -12.53 -14.48
CA ASN A 36 20.90 -12.95 -13.32
C ASN A 36 21.05 -11.91 -12.21
N LEU A 37 19.94 -11.64 -11.52
CA LEU A 37 19.84 -10.73 -10.39
C LEU A 37 19.47 -11.56 -9.16
N HIS A 38 20.15 -11.28 -8.05
CA HIS A 38 19.97 -11.98 -6.79
C HIS A 38 19.78 -10.97 -5.69
N CYS A 39 18.94 -11.32 -4.73
CA CYS A 39 18.77 -10.58 -3.48
C CYS A 39 20.00 -10.79 -2.59
N GLY A 40 20.23 -9.87 -1.64
CA GLY A 40 21.22 -10.03 -0.57
C GLY A 40 21.04 -11.31 0.25
N CYS A 41 19.83 -11.87 0.32
CA CYS A 41 19.56 -13.17 0.95
C CYS A 41 20.00 -14.39 0.12
N GLY A 42 20.48 -14.20 -1.11
CA GLY A 42 20.93 -15.25 -2.02
C GLY A 42 19.86 -15.80 -2.98
N ARG A 43 18.58 -15.42 -2.80
CA ARG A 43 17.50 -15.82 -3.72
C ARG A 43 17.68 -15.18 -5.09
N GLN A 44 17.54 -15.96 -6.17
CA GLN A 44 17.47 -15.40 -7.52
C GLN A 44 16.13 -14.67 -7.70
N LEU A 45 16.20 -13.38 -8.02
CA LEU A 45 15.05 -12.51 -8.22
C LEU A 45 14.57 -12.55 -9.67
N MET A 46 15.52 -12.44 -10.59
CA MET A 46 15.23 -12.28 -12.02
C MET A 46 16.38 -12.80 -12.88
N SER A 47 16.03 -13.35 -14.04
CA SER A 47 16.95 -13.61 -15.14
C SER A 47 16.49 -12.87 -16.39
N VAL A 48 17.38 -12.08 -16.99
CA VAL A 48 17.15 -11.42 -18.27
C VAL A 48 18.06 -12.08 -19.30
N THR A 49 17.51 -12.43 -20.46
CA THR A 49 18.28 -12.99 -21.57
C THR A 49 18.02 -12.25 -22.86
N SER A 50 19.05 -12.05 -23.68
CA SER A 50 18.94 -11.47 -25.01
C SER A 50 20.04 -11.97 -25.93
N ARG A 51 19.67 -12.32 -27.16
CA ARG A 51 20.62 -12.74 -28.22
C ARG A 51 21.00 -11.59 -29.16
N ASN A 52 20.09 -10.64 -29.37
CA ASN A 52 20.24 -9.59 -30.40
C ASN A 52 20.14 -8.17 -29.84
N ARG A 53 20.03 -8.01 -28.51
CA ARG A 53 19.86 -6.72 -27.80
C ARG A 53 18.63 -5.91 -28.25
N ARG A 54 17.71 -6.54 -28.99
CA ARG A 54 16.43 -5.95 -29.43
C ARG A 54 15.25 -6.58 -28.71
N GLN A 55 15.33 -7.90 -28.47
CA GLN A 55 14.34 -8.67 -27.72
C GLN A 55 14.99 -9.27 -26.48
N PHE A 56 14.27 -9.23 -25.38
CA PHE A 56 14.69 -9.66 -24.07
C PHE A 56 13.64 -10.60 -23.51
N ASN A 57 14.05 -11.79 -23.09
CA ASN A 57 13.19 -12.67 -22.29
C ASN A 57 13.55 -12.43 -20.82
N VAL A 58 12.56 -12.01 -20.06
CA VAL A 58 12.67 -11.76 -18.62
C VAL A 58 11.92 -12.87 -17.90
N ALA A 59 12.58 -13.53 -16.97
CA ALA A 59 11.98 -14.44 -16.02
C ALA A 59 12.16 -13.87 -14.62
N TYR A 60 11.12 -13.80 -13.80
CA TYR A 60 11.22 -13.25 -12.45
C TYR A 60 10.40 -14.07 -11.46
N ALA A 61 10.93 -14.20 -10.24
CA ALA A 61 10.27 -14.92 -9.15
C ALA A 61 9.20 -14.01 -8.53
N CYS A 62 7.95 -14.49 -8.51
CA CYS A 62 6.83 -13.75 -7.97
C CYS A 62 6.80 -13.86 -6.43
N ALA A 63 6.74 -12.71 -5.75
CA ALA A 63 6.57 -12.67 -4.30
C ALA A 63 5.13 -12.95 -3.84
N TYR A 64 4.14 -12.84 -4.74
CA TYR A 64 2.72 -13.03 -4.39
C TYR A 64 2.26 -14.48 -4.54
N CYS A 65 2.45 -15.10 -5.70
CA CYS A 65 2.01 -16.48 -5.94
C CYS A 65 3.13 -17.53 -5.79
N GLY A 66 4.38 -17.09 -5.58
CA GLY A 66 5.54 -17.97 -5.41
C GLY A 66 6.11 -18.56 -6.72
N GLU A 67 5.38 -18.46 -7.83
CA GLU A 67 5.77 -18.99 -9.14
C GLU A 67 6.76 -18.07 -9.89
N THR A 68 7.36 -18.60 -10.97
CA THR A 68 8.19 -17.79 -11.88
C THR A 68 7.37 -17.32 -13.08
N HIS A 69 7.36 -16.02 -13.34
CA HIS A 69 6.67 -15.43 -14.48
C HIS A 69 7.63 -15.07 -15.61
N TYR A 70 7.12 -15.07 -16.84
CA TYR A 70 7.90 -14.87 -18.05
C TYR A 70 7.33 -13.75 -18.91
N LEU A 71 8.19 -12.83 -19.33
CA LEU A 71 7.84 -11.71 -20.21
C LEU A 71 8.80 -11.64 -21.38
N LYS A 72 8.26 -11.31 -22.55
CA LYS A 72 9.05 -11.01 -23.75
C LYS A 72 8.95 -9.52 -24.03
N LEU A 73 10.07 -8.82 -23.86
CA LEU A 73 10.15 -7.37 -23.93
C LEU A 73 11.04 -6.94 -25.09
N ASN A 74 10.70 -5.79 -25.68
CA ASN A 74 11.59 -5.13 -26.62
C ASN A 74 12.51 -4.13 -25.87
N HIS A 75 13.52 -3.61 -26.57
CA HIS A 75 14.42 -2.60 -26.02
C HIS A 75 13.66 -1.39 -25.42
N HIS A 76 12.63 -0.89 -26.10
CA HIS A 76 11.87 0.28 -25.66
C HIS A 76 11.05 0.03 -24.38
N ALA A 77 10.68 -1.22 -24.09
CA ALA A 77 9.96 -1.56 -22.86
C ALA A 77 10.89 -1.56 -21.62
N ILE A 78 12.17 -1.90 -21.80
CA ILE A 78 13.14 -1.98 -20.68
C ILE A 78 13.92 -0.66 -20.49
N TRP A 79 14.25 0.03 -21.58
CA TRP A 79 14.97 1.32 -21.59
C TRP A 79 14.08 2.47 -22.08
N GLY A 80 12.77 2.33 -21.92
CA GLY A 80 11.79 3.35 -22.23
C GLY A 80 11.79 4.51 -21.24
N LYS A 81 10.89 5.46 -21.49
CA LYS A 81 10.67 6.60 -20.59
C LYS A 81 9.83 6.24 -19.37
N GLU A 82 8.91 5.29 -19.51
CA GLU A 82 8.00 4.87 -18.44
C GLU A 82 8.52 3.64 -17.69
N ALA A 83 8.09 3.50 -16.43
CA ALA A 83 8.35 2.31 -15.65
C ALA A 83 7.37 1.20 -16.08
N LEU A 84 7.91 0.06 -16.48
CA LEU A 84 7.15 -1.14 -16.80
C LEU A 84 6.88 -1.94 -15.52
N PRO A 85 5.62 -2.19 -15.14
CA PRO A 85 5.29 -3.06 -14.02
C PRO A 85 5.57 -4.53 -14.33
N LEU A 86 6.05 -5.26 -13.32
CA LEU A 86 6.17 -6.71 -13.31
C LEU A 86 4.95 -7.26 -12.55
N THR A 87 3.89 -7.59 -13.28
CA THR A 87 2.60 -7.95 -12.68
C THR A 87 2.45 -9.44 -12.47
N CYS A 88 1.99 -9.85 -11.29
CA CYS A 88 1.52 -11.21 -11.05
C CYS A 88 0.16 -11.42 -11.74
N PRO A 89 0.02 -12.36 -12.69
CA PRO A 89 -1.26 -12.60 -13.36
C PRO A 89 -2.36 -13.10 -12.42
N ASP A 90 -1.99 -13.83 -11.36
CA ASP A 90 -2.94 -14.43 -10.42
C ASP A 90 -3.55 -13.39 -9.47
N VAL A 91 -2.78 -12.37 -9.09
CA VAL A 91 -3.18 -11.35 -8.10
C VAL A 91 -3.52 -10.02 -8.76
N GLY A 92 -3.02 -9.75 -9.97
CA GLY A 92 -3.17 -8.46 -10.65
C GLY A 92 -2.29 -7.34 -10.07
N ALA A 93 -1.43 -7.65 -9.09
CA ALA A 93 -0.55 -6.68 -8.43
C ALA A 93 0.89 -6.70 -8.97
N SER A 94 1.60 -5.58 -8.86
CA SER A 94 2.99 -5.44 -9.32
C SER A 94 4.00 -5.92 -8.26
N VAL A 95 4.81 -6.93 -8.59
CA VAL A 95 5.91 -7.42 -7.73
C VAL A 95 7.16 -6.55 -7.82
N GLY A 96 7.22 -5.67 -8.82
CA GLY A 96 8.38 -4.86 -9.12
C GLY A 96 8.19 -4.03 -10.38
N TYR A 97 9.22 -3.27 -10.76
CA TYR A 97 9.21 -2.35 -11.89
C TYR A 97 10.57 -2.33 -12.60
N ILE A 98 10.55 -2.08 -13.92
CA ILE A 98 11.73 -1.88 -14.76
C ILE A 98 11.66 -0.51 -15.44
N GLY A 99 12.72 0.29 -15.38
CA GLY A 99 12.75 1.59 -16.08
C GLY A 99 13.83 2.54 -15.56
N SER A 100 13.71 3.81 -15.88
CA SER A 100 14.64 4.82 -15.33
C SER A 100 14.57 4.83 -13.80
N LYS A 101 15.71 5.11 -13.12
CA LYS A 101 15.78 5.11 -11.66
C LYS A 101 14.69 5.98 -11.03
N GLN A 102 14.49 7.19 -11.55
CA GLN A 102 13.46 8.11 -11.07
C GLN A 102 12.05 7.52 -11.16
N LYS A 103 11.67 6.98 -12.32
CA LYS A 103 10.34 6.39 -12.56
C LYS A 103 10.10 5.13 -11.76
N VAL A 104 11.12 4.27 -11.62
CA VAL A 104 11.04 3.05 -10.81
C VAL A 104 10.88 3.39 -9.34
N THR A 105 11.68 4.32 -8.81
CA THR A 105 11.54 4.77 -7.42
C THR A 105 10.16 5.41 -7.17
N GLN A 106 9.66 6.22 -8.11
CA GLN A 106 8.32 6.80 -8.02
C GLN A 106 7.23 5.71 -7.99
N ALA A 107 7.28 4.75 -8.92
CA ALA A 107 6.30 3.66 -8.97
C ALA A 107 6.34 2.77 -7.71
N CYS A 108 7.53 2.54 -7.14
CA CYS A 108 7.65 1.81 -5.87
C CYS A 108 7.02 2.57 -4.71
N ARG A 109 7.25 3.89 -4.64
CA ARG A 109 6.60 4.75 -3.62
C ARG A 109 5.10 4.71 -3.77
N GLU A 110 4.58 4.93 -4.98
CA GLU A 110 3.15 4.88 -5.29
C GLU A 110 2.51 3.54 -4.89
N ARG A 111 3.22 2.43 -5.06
CA ARG A 111 2.78 1.09 -4.62
C ARG A 111 2.74 0.95 -3.09
N GLU A 112 3.66 1.58 -2.38
CA GLU A 112 3.81 1.48 -0.92
C GLU A 112 2.99 2.51 -0.16
N LYS A 113 2.44 3.51 -0.87
CA LYS A 113 1.61 4.56 -0.28
C LYS A 113 0.57 3.96 0.64
N SER A 114 0.50 4.51 1.85
CA SER A 114 -0.60 4.18 2.74
C SER A 114 -1.91 4.69 2.18
N LEU A 115 -3.01 4.07 2.61
CA LEU A 115 -4.34 4.62 2.36
C LEU A 115 -4.42 6.08 2.81
N GLY A 116 -3.71 6.39 3.90
CA GLY A 116 -3.52 7.74 4.36
C GLY A 116 -2.81 8.64 3.36
N GLU A 117 -1.61 8.28 2.89
CA GLU A 117 -0.87 9.07 1.89
C GLU A 117 -1.67 9.27 0.59
N LEU A 118 -2.46 8.27 0.19
CA LEU A 118 -3.40 8.40 -0.93
C LEU A 118 -4.54 9.37 -0.61
N ALA A 119 -5.07 9.36 0.61
CA ALA A 119 -6.09 10.31 1.03
C ALA A 119 -5.55 11.75 1.04
N LEU A 120 -4.30 11.97 1.47
CA LEU A 120 -3.64 13.29 1.40
C LEU A 120 -3.53 13.78 -0.05
N GLU A 121 -3.03 12.93 -0.95
CA GLU A 121 -2.83 13.29 -2.37
C GLU A 121 -4.13 13.54 -3.13
N LEU A 122 -5.22 12.90 -2.71
CA LEU A 122 -6.56 13.11 -3.26
C LEU A 122 -7.25 14.36 -2.68
N GLY A 123 -6.61 15.06 -1.74
CA GLY A 123 -7.10 16.32 -1.18
C GLY A 123 -8.04 16.16 0.03
N TYR A 124 -8.10 14.98 0.64
CA TYR A 124 -8.94 14.76 1.83
C TYR A 124 -8.38 15.42 3.11
N GLU A 125 -7.18 16.03 3.07
CA GLU A 125 -6.61 16.74 4.23
C GLU A 125 -7.50 17.86 4.75
N GLU A 126 -8.19 18.58 3.86
CA GLU A 126 -9.06 19.69 4.24
C GLU A 126 -10.41 19.22 4.80
N GLU A 127 -10.73 17.93 4.64
CA GLU A 127 -11.99 17.34 5.08
C GLU A 127 -11.89 16.66 6.45
N PHE A 128 -10.67 16.33 6.92
CA PHE A 128 -10.47 15.68 8.22
C PHE A 128 -10.24 16.69 9.35
N GLU A 129 -10.85 16.44 10.51
CA GLU A 129 -10.65 17.28 11.70
C GLU A 129 -9.20 17.17 12.23
N ASN A 130 -8.57 16.01 12.05
CA ASN A 130 -7.16 15.80 12.38
C ASN A 130 -6.52 14.82 11.38
N PRO A 131 -5.95 15.34 10.27
CA PRO A 131 -5.35 14.51 9.22
C PRO A 131 -4.27 13.58 9.76
N GLU A 132 -3.36 14.07 10.61
CA GLU A 132 -2.25 13.26 11.15
C GLU A 132 -2.75 12.03 11.91
N VAL A 133 -3.79 12.18 12.72
CA VAL A 133 -4.40 11.07 13.47
C VAL A 133 -5.15 10.13 12.54
N MET A 134 -5.92 10.68 11.59
CA MET A 134 -6.64 9.88 10.58
C MET A 134 -5.68 8.97 9.81
N LEU A 135 -4.57 9.52 9.31
CA LEU A 135 -3.54 8.75 8.63
C LEU A 135 -3.01 7.61 9.48
N TRP A 136 -2.69 7.90 10.74
CA TRP A 136 -2.20 6.91 11.68
C TRP A 136 -3.21 5.77 11.89
N VAL A 137 -4.50 6.09 12.05
CA VAL A 137 -5.57 5.09 12.20
C VAL A 137 -5.69 4.20 10.97
N LEU A 138 -5.60 4.77 9.76
CA LEU A 138 -5.65 4.00 8.52
C LEU A 138 -4.45 3.05 8.36
N ASP A 139 -3.25 3.52 8.71
CA ASP A 139 -2.06 2.68 8.73
C ASP A 139 -2.15 1.57 9.77
N TYR A 140 -2.71 1.88 10.94
CA TYR A 140 -2.95 0.92 12.00
C TYR A 140 -3.91 -0.19 11.57
N LEU A 141 -5.07 0.18 11.00
CA LEU A 141 -6.04 -0.78 10.47
C LEU A 141 -5.45 -1.70 9.40
N ARG A 142 -4.65 -1.15 8.49
CA ARG A 142 -3.93 -1.94 7.49
C ARG A 142 -2.98 -2.95 8.13
N SER A 143 -2.30 -2.57 9.21
CA SER A 143 -1.40 -3.48 9.94
C SER A 143 -2.14 -4.64 10.57
N LEU A 144 -3.32 -4.41 11.17
CA LEU A 144 -4.18 -5.45 11.75
C LEU A 144 -4.70 -6.40 10.66
N ALA A 145 -5.20 -5.85 9.55
CA ALA A 145 -5.68 -6.64 8.42
C ALA A 145 -4.60 -7.57 7.85
N ARG A 146 -3.36 -7.09 7.72
CA ARG A 146 -2.21 -7.90 7.25
C ARG A 146 -1.81 -9.01 8.21
N GLN A 147 -2.00 -8.81 9.51
CA GLN A 147 -1.71 -9.81 10.54
C GLN A 147 -2.86 -10.81 10.73
N GLY A 148 -4.03 -10.52 10.16
CA GLY A 148 -5.24 -11.33 10.33
C GLY A 148 -6.02 -10.98 11.60
N ASP A 149 -5.69 -9.86 12.26
CA ASP A 149 -6.26 -9.41 13.53
C ASP A 149 -7.42 -8.40 13.35
N LEU A 150 -7.95 -8.28 12.13
CA LEU A 150 -9.11 -7.46 11.79
C LEU A 150 -10.18 -8.35 11.15
N GLY A 151 -11.39 -8.37 11.71
CA GLY A 151 -12.49 -9.16 11.15
C GLY A 151 -13.80 -9.02 11.92
N CYS A 152 -14.70 -9.97 11.72
CA CYS A 152 -15.98 -10.07 12.42
C CYS A 152 -16.20 -11.49 12.94
N ALA A 153 -16.89 -11.59 14.08
CA ALA A 153 -17.24 -12.85 14.72
C ALA A 153 -18.11 -13.77 13.84
N CYS A 154 -18.81 -13.22 12.83
CA CYS A 154 -19.54 -14.03 11.83
C CYS A 154 -18.64 -14.83 10.87
N GLY A 155 -17.32 -14.66 10.96
CA GLY A 155 -16.34 -15.33 10.10
C GLY A 155 -15.92 -14.51 8.88
N ASN A 156 -16.50 -13.32 8.66
CA ASN A 156 -16.03 -12.40 7.63
C ASN A 156 -14.74 -11.68 8.09
N HIS A 157 -13.66 -11.82 7.32
CA HIS A 157 -12.37 -11.15 7.56
C HIS A 157 -12.10 -10.01 6.57
N GLN A 158 -13.04 -9.75 5.66
CA GLN A 158 -12.97 -8.66 4.69
C GLN A 158 -14.06 -7.64 5.04
N LEU A 159 -13.69 -6.67 5.87
CA LEU A 159 -14.55 -5.55 6.22
C LEU A 159 -14.39 -4.43 5.18
N THR A 160 -15.49 -3.80 4.81
CA THR A 160 -15.49 -2.54 4.06
C THR A 160 -15.43 -1.37 5.03
N PHE A 161 -15.10 -0.16 4.55
CA PHE A 161 -15.05 1.01 5.43
C PHE A 161 -15.42 2.30 4.71
N GLU A 162 -15.89 3.27 5.48
CA GLU A 162 -16.17 4.65 5.07
C GLU A 162 -15.35 5.63 5.92
N LEU A 163 -14.89 6.71 5.29
CA LEU A 163 -14.12 7.77 5.93
C LEU A 163 -15.02 8.98 6.14
N LEU A 164 -15.10 9.45 7.38
CA LEU A 164 -15.75 10.68 7.76
C LEU A 164 -14.73 11.68 8.32
N PRO A 165 -15.05 12.99 8.37
CA PRO A 165 -14.15 14.01 8.89
C PRO A 165 -13.50 13.69 10.25
N ASP A 166 -14.24 13.07 11.15
CA ASP A 166 -13.85 12.82 12.54
C ASP A 166 -13.58 11.33 12.85
N ARG A 167 -13.86 10.40 11.93
CA ARG A 167 -13.84 8.96 12.21
C ARG A 167 -13.78 8.05 10.98
N VAL A 168 -13.44 6.80 11.22
CA VAL A 168 -13.55 5.69 10.28
C VAL A 168 -14.67 4.75 10.74
N GLU A 169 -15.55 4.36 9.82
CA GLU A 169 -16.60 3.36 10.08
C GLU A 169 -16.29 2.10 9.28
N LEU A 170 -16.20 0.95 9.96
CA LEU A 170 -15.97 -0.37 9.40
C LEU A 170 -17.32 -1.09 9.29
N TYR A 171 -17.58 -1.78 8.18
CA TYR A 171 -18.81 -2.52 7.94
C TYR A 171 -18.53 -3.97 7.61
N CYS A 172 -19.31 -4.87 8.23
CA CYS A 172 -19.38 -6.27 7.85
C CYS A 172 -20.62 -6.52 6.99
N GLU A 173 -20.44 -6.69 5.69
CA GLU A 173 -21.55 -6.91 4.76
C GLU A 173 -22.28 -8.25 4.95
N CYS A 174 -21.70 -9.20 5.69
CA CYS A 174 -22.34 -10.49 5.97
C CYS A 174 -23.37 -10.46 7.11
N CYS A 175 -23.22 -9.58 8.09
CA CYS A 175 -24.04 -9.57 9.31
C CYS A 175 -24.35 -8.16 9.83
N GLU A 176 -24.13 -7.15 8.98
CA GLU A 176 -24.44 -5.73 9.25
C GLU A 176 -23.75 -5.15 10.49
N ALA A 177 -22.70 -5.81 10.99
CA ALA A 177 -21.92 -5.29 12.11
C ALA A 177 -21.16 -4.03 11.70
N VAL A 178 -21.07 -3.06 12.61
CA VAL A 178 -20.41 -1.77 12.38
C VAL A 178 -19.37 -1.52 13.46
N GLY A 179 -18.17 -1.11 13.09
CA GLY A 179 -17.13 -0.66 14.01
C GLY A 179 -16.80 0.81 13.79
N ILE A 180 -16.79 1.62 14.85
CA ILE A 180 -16.53 3.06 14.76
C ILE A 180 -15.21 3.38 15.46
N ILE A 181 -14.32 4.08 14.74
CA ILE A 181 -13.02 4.53 15.23
C ILE A 181 -12.89 6.03 15.02
N TYR A 182 -12.96 6.81 16.09
CA TYR A 182 -12.68 8.24 16.06
C TYR A 182 -11.20 8.53 15.83
N ALA A 183 -10.95 9.57 15.04
CA ALA A 183 -9.63 10.01 14.62
C ALA A 183 -9.50 11.55 14.64
N ASP A 184 -10.29 12.22 15.50
CA ASP A 184 -10.34 13.68 15.62
C ASP A 184 -9.30 14.26 16.59
N SER A 185 -8.67 13.42 17.42
CA SER A 185 -7.70 13.86 18.44
C SER A 185 -6.53 12.88 18.64
N SER A 186 -5.37 13.40 19.06
CA SER A 186 -4.20 12.57 19.35
C SER A 186 -4.42 11.60 20.54
N ASP A 187 -5.39 11.87 21.41
CA ASP A 187 -5.78 10.93 22.46
C ASP A 187 -6.53 9.69 21.92
N ASN A 188 -7.13 9.78 20.72
CA ASN A 188 -7.67 8.59 20.05
C ASN A 188 -6.57 7.58 19.75
N VAL A 189 -5.38 8.04 19.33
CA VAL A 189 -4.22 7.19 19.07
C VAL A 189 -3.87 6.38 20.32
N ARG A 190 -3.80 7.03 21.49
CA ARG A 190 -3.45 6.37 22.76
C ARG A 190 -4.45 5.28 23.16
N GLN A 191 -5.73 5.48 22.85
CA GLN A 191 -6.77 4.49 23.11
C GLN A 191 -6.66 3.29 22.16
N ILE A 192 -6.24 3.53 20.92
CA ILE A 192 -6.18 2.52 19.87
C ILE A 192 -4.85 1.74 19.89
N GLU A 193 -3.72 2.37 20.22
CA GLU A 193 -2.37 1.79 20.14
C GLU A 193 -2.22 0.48 20.93
N GLY A 194 -3.00 0.31 22.01
CA GLY A 194 -3.03 -0.91 22.82
C GLY A 194 -3.88 -2.06 22.27
N ILE A 195 -4.68 -1.83 21.22
CA ILE A 195 -5.69 -2.79 20.73
C ILE A 195 -5.09 -3.73 19.69
N LYS A 196 -4.58 -4.88 20.13
CA LYS A 196 -3.91 -5.84 19.22
C LYS A 196 -4.82 -6.51 18.19
N SER A 197 -6.14 -6.47 18.37
CA SER A 197 -7.10 -7.10 17.46
C SER A 197 -8.45 -6.39 17.51
N VAL A 198 -9.11 -6.27 16.36
CA VAL A 198 -10.45 -5.69 16.22
C VAL A 198 -11.36 -6.72 15.56
N TYR A 199 -12.30 -7.25 16.35
CA TYR A 199 -13.34 -8.17 15.86
C TYR A 199 -14.71 -7.60 16.14
N LEU A 200 -15.47 -7.32 15.07
CA LEU A 200 -16.84 -6.86 15.18
C LEU A 200 -17.77 -7.98 15.66
N GLU A 201 -18.77 -7.62 16.46
CA GLU A 201 -19.82 -8.55 16.90
C GLU A 201 -21.03 -8.47 15.97
N GLU A 202 -21.63 -9.62 15.67
CA GLU A 202 -22.73 -9.73 14.70
C GLU A 202 -23.91 -8.81 15.03
N ASN A 203 -24.41 -8.08 14.02
CA ASN A 203 -25.54 -7.16 14.14
C ASN A 203 -25.38 -6.10 15.25
N LYS A 204 -24.15 -5.71 15.59
CA LYS A 204 -23.87 -4.67 16.58
C LYS A 204 -23.06 -3.52 16.00
N THR A 205 -23.32 -2.33 16.51
CA THR A 205 -22.43 -1.17 16.34
C THR A 205 -21.50 -1.09 17.54
N TRP A 206 -20.19 -1.10 17.28
CA TRP A 206 -19.17 -1.12 18.31
C TRP A 206 -18.29 0.13 18.22
N LEU A 207 -18.18 0.83 19.35
CA LEU A 207 -17.26 1.95 19.50
C LEU A 207 -15.91 1.42 19.99
N ILE A 208 -14.92 1.48 19.11
CA ILE A 208 -13.58 0.93 19.36
C ILE A 208 -12.76 1.88 20.24
N ASN A 209 -13.01 3.18 20.12
CA ASN A 209 -12.51 4.20 21.03
C ASN A 209 -13.60 5.24 21.32
N SER A 210 -13.37 6.08 22.32
CA SER A 210 -14.32 7.13 22.69
C SER A 210 -13.95 8.46 22.04
N PRO A 211 -14.92 9.21 21.50
CA PRO A 211 -14.71 10.59 21.10
C PRO A 211 -14.57 11.44 22.36
N LEU A 212 -13.54 12.29 22.44
CA LEU A 212 -13.35 13.18 23.60
C LEU A 212 -14.10 14.51 23.47
N ARG A 213 -15.16 14.61 22.63
CA ARG A 213 -15.97 15.82 22.55
C ARG A 213 -16.66 16.11 23.90
N GLY A 214 -15.97 16.88 24.75
CA GLY A 214 -16.42 17.17 26.11
C GLY A 214 -15.65 18.26 26.88
N GLN A 215 -14.68 18.98 26.29
CA GLN A 215 -13.97 20.06 27.02
C GLN A 215 -13.89 21.43 26.33
N HIS A 216 -14.52 21.64 25.17
CA HIS A 216 -14.50 22.97 24.52
C HIS A 216 -15.83 23.40 23.87
N VAL A 217 -16.97 23.06 24.47
CA VAL A 217 -18.25 23.76 24.20
C VAL A 217 -18.83 24.29 25.51
N SER A 218 -18.11 25.22 26.13
CA SER A 218 -18.69 26.18 27.06
C SER A 218 -18.19 27.56 26.66
N ARG A 219 -18.76 28.08 25.57
CA ARG A 219 -18.84 29.51 25.28
C ARG A 219 -20.09 29.82 24.48
N SER A 220 -21.08 30.32 25.23
CA SER A 220 -22.23 31.16 24.84
C SER A 220 -23.22 30.64 23.78
N MET A 221 -24.28 29.98 24.25
CA MET A 221 -25.65 30.27 23.81
C MET A 221 -26.56 30.37 25.04
N GLU A 222 -26.32 31.39 25.87
CA GLU A 222 -27.32 31.91 26.82
C GLU A 222 -27.63 33.34 26.41
N GLU A 223 -28.52 33.52 25.44
CA GLU A 223 -29.26 34.77 25.27
C GLU A 223 -30.43 34.57 24.29
N GLU A 224 -31.38 33.69 24.63
CA GLU A 224 -32.72 33.75 24.04
C GLU A 224 -33.76 33.04 24.90
N LYS A 225 -34.03 33.61 26.09
CA LYS A 225 -35.33 33.46 26.79
C LYS A 225 -35.41 34.42 28.00
N LYS A 226 -35.58 35.71 27.70
CA LYS A 226 -36.14 36.68 28.65
C LYS A 226 -37.28 37.47 28.00
N TRP A 227 -38.42 36.79 27.84
CA TRP A 227 -39.73 37.44 27.87
C TRP A 227 -40.78 36.44 28.38
N ARG A 228 -40.92 36.36 29.71
CA ARG A 228 -42.18 36.19 30.45
C ARG A 228 -41.92 36.25 31.94
#